data_AF-Q5FC18-F1
#
_entry.id   AF-Q5FC18-F1
#
_cell.length_a   1.000
_cell.length_b   1.000
_cell.length_c   1.000
_cell.angle_alpha   90.00
_cell.angle_beta   90.00
_cell.angle_gamma   90.00
#
_symmetry.space_group_name_H-M   'P 1'
#
loop_
_entity.id
_entity.type
_entity.pdbx_description
1 polymer ?
#
loop_
_entity_poly.entity_id
_entity_poly.type
_entity_poly.pdbx_seq_one_letter_code
_entity_poly.pdbx_strand_id
1 'polypeptide(L)'
;MQPASLAGISCTIFENLLKDYTHELTQTVHKNAKLSLQKCPACNKHCRQYCTKPGYDIYGNSVQTPSNVPYYSCLMCKREIAASRYAAHLEKCKGRSLSNATSYSTLFEDDNADEED
;
A
#
# COMPACT_ATOMS: atom_id res chain seq x y z
N MET A 1 -42.66 17.80 -11.10
CA MET A 1 -43.46 16.72 -11.73
C MET A 1 -44.75 16.57 -10.94
N GLN A 2 -45.92 16.51 -11.57
CA GLN A 2 -47.17 16.25 -10.84
C GLN A 2 -47.12 14.81 -10.26
N PRO A 3 -47.22 14.61 -8.93
CA PRO A 3 -46.99 13.31 -8.29
C PRO A 3 -48.18 12.31 -8.44
N ALA A 4 -49.01 12.45 -9.47
CA ALA A 4 -50.25 11.68 -9.58
C ALA A 4 -50.10 10.33 -10.31
N SER A 5 -49.04 10.11 -11.08
CA SER A 5 -48.79 8.82 -11.75
C SER A 5 -47.81 7.96 -10.94
N LEU A 6 -47.93 6.63 -11.05
CA LEU A 6 -46.96 5.68 -10.46
C LEU A 6 -45.52 6.06 -10.85
N ALA A 7 -45.30 6.37 -12.13
CA ALA A 7 -44.01 6.83 -12.63
C ALA A 7 -43.55 8.15 -11.95
N GLY A 8 -44.46 9.09 -11.73
CA GLY A 8 -44.17 10.33 -11.01
C GLY A 8 -43.72 10.05 -9.57
N ILE A 9 -44.42 9.17 -8.86
CA ILE A 9 -44.06 8.75 -7.50
C ILE A 9 -42.69 8.05 -7.51
N SER A 10 -42.46 7.09 -8.41
CA SER A 10 -41.18 6.39 -8.53
C SER A 10 -40.01 7.35 -8.79
N CYS A 11 -40.19 8.34 -9.68
CA CYS A 11 -39.18 9.36 -9.94
C CYS A 11 -38.90 10.24 -8.70
N THR A 12 -39.93 10.64 -7.95
CA THR A 12 -39.73 11.43 -6.72
C THR A 12 -38.99 10.65 -5.63
N ILE A 13 -39.27 9.35 -5.48
CA ILE A 13 -38.56 8.49 -4.54
C ILE A 13 -37.09 8.38 -4.95
N PHE A 14 -36.82 8.10 -6.22
CA PHE A 14 -35.46 8.01 -6.75
C PHE A 14 -34.69 9.33 -6.61
N GLU A 15 -35.33 10.47 -6.88
CA GLU A 15 -34.74 11.79 -6.71
C GLU A 15 -34.34 12.06 -5.25
N ASN A 16 -35.21 11.69 -4.29
CA ASN A 16 -34.90 11.84 -2.87
C ASN A 16 -33.72 10.95 -2.45
N LEU A 17 -33.71 9.68 -2.87
CA LEU A 17 -32.60 8.76 -2.59
C LEU A 17 -31.27 9.28 -3.15
N LEU A 18 -31.29 9.81 -4.38
CA LEU A 18 -30.10 10.41 -4.99
C LEU A 18 -29.64 11.65 -4.22
N LYS A 19 -30.56 12.52 -3.79
CA LYS A 19 -30.24 13.71 -3.01
C LYS A 19 -29.56 13.34 -1.69
N ASP A 20 -30.12 12.39 -0.96
CA ASP A 20 -29.57 11.95 0.33
C ASP A 20 -28.16 11.36 0.15
N TYR A 21 -27.98 10.47 -0.84
CA TYR A 21 -26.69 9.83 -1.11
C TYR A 21 -25.62 10.83 -1.58
N THR A 22 -25.97 11.72 -2.51
CA THR A 22 -25.03 12.74 -3.03
C THR A 22 -24.65 13.75 -1.95
N HIS A 23 -25.58 14.10 -1.07
CA HIS A 23 -25.31 14.97 0.06
C HIS A 23 -24.33 14.33 1.06
N GLU A 24 -24.54 13.08 1.45
CA GLU A 24 -23.62 12.34 2.32
C GLU A 24 -22.21 12.22 1.72
N LEU A 25 -22.13 11.88 0.42
CA LEU A 25 -20.86 11.81 -0.30
C LEU A 25 -20.15 13.15 -0.30
N THR A 26 -20.87 14.24 -0.58
CA THR A 26 -20.32 15.60 -0.61
C THR A 26 -19.80 16.01 0.76
N GLN A 27 -20.55 15.74 1.84
CA GLN A 27 -20.12 16.03 3.20
C GLN A 27 -18.86 15.24 3.58
N THR A 28 -18.80 13.96 3.20
CA THR A 28 -17.64 13.09 3.46
C THR A 28 -16.39 13.60 2.73
N VAL A 29 -16.51 13.91 1.45
CA VAL A 29 -15.41 14.48 0.65
C VAL A 29 -14.97 15.83 1.20
N HIS A 30 -15.93 16.71 1.54
CA HIS A 30 -15.63 18.01 2.13
C HIS A 30 -14.89 17.88 3.46
N LYS A 31 -15.38 17.02 4.36
CA LYS A 31 -14.73 16.72 5.65
C LYS A 31 -13.30 16.23 5.44
N ASN A 32 -13.10 15.26 4.55
CA ASN A 32 -11.78 14.71 4.27
C ASN A 32 -10.83 15.76 3.69
N ALA A 33 -11.30 16.58 2.75
CA ALA A 33 -10.51 17.67 2.16
C ALA A 33 -10.15 18.77 3.19
N LYS A 34 -11.07 19.11 4.10
CA LYS A 34 -10.77 20.06 5.18
C LYS A 34 -9.77 19.48 6.18
N LEU A 35 -9.94 18.22 6.56
CA LEU A 35 -9.02 17.54 7.47
C LEU A 35 -7.63 17.34 6.83
N SER A 36 -7.53 17.17 5.51
CA SER A 36 -6.23 17.07 4.83
C SER A 36 -5.42 18.38 4.87
N LEU A 37 -6.08 19.53 4.95
CA LEU A 37 -5.42 20.84 5.05
C LEU A 37 -4.96 21.16 6.48
N GLN A 38 -5.49 20.48 7.49
CA GLN A 38 -5.15 20.71 8.89
C GLN A 38 -3.99 19.83 9.34
N LYS A 39 -3.21 20.33 10.31
CA LYS A 39 -2.27 19.47 11.03
C LYS A 39 -3.05 18.44 11.85
N CYS A 40 -2.66 17.18 11.75
CA CYS A 40 -3.29 16.13 12.52
C CYS A 40 -3.00 16.33 14.01
N PRO A 41 -4.03 16.35 14.89
CA PRO A 41 -3.82 16.59 16.32
C PRO A 41 -3.03 15.47 17.01
N ALA A 42 -3.03 14.25 16.45
CA ALA A 42 -2.31 13.11 17.03
C ALA A 42 -0.80 13.11 16.72
N CYS A 43 -0.40 13.50 15.50
CA CYS A 43 1.00 13.43 15.07
C CYS A 43 1.65 14.78 14.73
N ASN A 44 0.90 15.89 14.80
CA ASN A 44 1.32 17.25 14.45
C ASN A 44 1.90 17.43 13.03
N LYS A 45 1.63 16.48 12.13
CA LYS A 45 2.03 16.50 10.71
C LYS A 45 0.80 16.59 9.81
N HIS A 46 0.99 16.97 8.55
CA HIS A 46 -0.06 16.92 7.51
C HIS A 46 -0.22 15.49 6.97
N CYS A 47 -0.49 14.52 7.86
CA CYS A 47 -0.48 13.10 7.51
C CYS A 47 -1.67 12.65 6.64
N ARG A 48 -2.72 13.49 6.53
CA ARG A 48 -3.92 13.23 5.73
C ARG A 48 -3.77 13.70 4.28
N GLN A 49 -2.68 14.40 3.97
CA GLN A 49 -2.36 14.86 2.63
C GLN A 49 -1.20 14.03 2.09
N TYR A 50 -1.35 13.48 0.88
CA TYR A 50 -0.26 12.83 0.16
C TYR A 50 0.59 13.88 -0.55
N CYS A 51 1.89 13.59 -0.70
CA CYS A 51 2.78 14.47 -1.47
C CYS A 51 2.45 14.36 -2.97
N THR A 52 2.27 15.50 -3.63
CA THR A 52 2.04 15.60 -5.09
C THR A 52 3.25 16.10 -5.86
N LYS A 53 4.38 16.34 -5.18
CA LYS A 53 5.61 16.86 -5.80
C LYS A 53 6.30 15.73 -6.58
N PRO A 54 6.76 15.99 -7.82
CA PRO A 54 7.56 15.01 -8.55
C PRO A 54 8.88 14.73 -7.82
N GLY A 55 9.36 13.49 -7.88
CA GLY A 55 10.60 13.07 -7.21
C GLY A 55 10.45 12.70 -5.73
N TYR A 56 9.21 12.65 -5.23
CA TYR A 56 8.87 12.17 -3.89
C TYR A 56 7.84 11.05 -3.96
N ASP A 57 7.82 10.18 -2.95
CA ASP A 57 6.75 9.20 -2.75
C ASP A 57 5.49 9.86 -2.15
N ILE A 58 4.41 9.09 -2.00
CA ILE A 58 3.15 9.57 -1.41
C ILE A 58 3.28 10.05 0.04
N TYR A 59 4.34 9.63 0.75
CA TYR A 59 4.65 10.01 2.13
C TYR A 59 5.56 11.24 2.22
N GLY A 60 6.04 11.76 1.10
CA GLY A 60 6.96 12.90 1.03
C GLY A 60 8.43 12.53 1.24
N ASN A 61 8.81 11.26 1.12
CA ASN A 61 10.21 10.84 1.09
C ASN A 61 10.76 10.99 -0.33
N SER A 62 12.03 11.36 -0.48
CA SER A 62 12.66 11.44 -1.79
C SER A 62 12.77 10.07 -2.43
N VAL A 63 12.62 10.02 -3.75
CA VAL A 63 12.83 8.77 -4.52
C VAL A 63 14.26 8.26 -4.29
N GLN A 64 14.40 6.94 -4.21
CA GLN A 64 15.71 6.31 -4.11
C GLN A 64 16.49 6.54 -5.41
N THR A 65 17.62 7.23 -5.29
CA THR A 65 18.64 7.44 -6.31
C THR A 65 19.82 6.52 -6.03
N PRO A 66 20.69 6.21 -7.02
CA PRO A 66 21.91 5.43 -6.79
C PRO A 66 22.79 5.95 -5.63
N SER A 67 22.69 7.23 -5.30
CA SER A 67 23.46 7.87 -4.22
C SER A 67 22.88 7.67 -2.81
N ASN A 68 21.58 7.40 -2.67
CA ASN A 68 20.91 7.22 -1.36
C ASN A 68 20.36 5.80 -1.15
N VAL A 69 20.81 4.83 -1.96
CA VAL A 69 20.37 3.44 -1.86
C VAL A 69 20.74 2.88 -0.49
N PRO A 70 19.77 2.32 0.27
CA PRO A 70 20.05 1.71 1.56
C PRO A 70 20.91 0.45 1.41
N TYR A 71 21.71 0.16 2.43
CA TYR A 71 22.45 -1.10 2.55
C TYR A 71 21.68 -2.04 3.48
N TYR A 72 21.59 -3.30 3.09
CA TYR A 72 20.94 -4.34 3.87
C TYR A 72 21.94 -5.46 4.18
N SER A 73 21.86 -6.03 5.37
CA SER A 73 22.67 -7.18 5.76
C SER A 73 22.12 -8.46 5.12
N CYS A 74 22.98 -9.20 4.41
CA CYS A 74 22.61 -10.49 3.85
C CYS A 74 22.38 -11.51 4.97
N LEU A 75 21.22 -12.17 5.00
CA LEU A 75 20.91 -13.20 6.00
C LEU A 75 21.84 -14.42 5.93
N MET A 76 22.41 -14.73 4.76
CA MET A 76 23.28 -15.90 4.55
C MET A 76 24.74 -15.63 4.88
N CYS A 77 25.31 -14.51 4.40
CA CYS A 77 26.74 -14.22 4.57
C CYS A 77 27.03 -13.04 5.51
N LYS A 78 26.00 -12.40 6.07
CA LYS A 78 26.08 -11.25 6.99
C LYS A 78 26.81 -10.02 6.44
N ARG A 79 27.13 -9.98 5.14
CA ARG A 79 27.72 -8.80 4.49
C ARG A 79 26.66 -7.73 4.25
N GLU A 80 27.05 -6.48 4.38
CA GLU A 80 26.23 -5.33 3.99
C GLU A 80 26.27 -5.16 2.47
N ILE A 81 25.10 -5.16 1.84
CA ILE A 81 24.93 -5.12 0.39
C ILE A 81 23.97 -3.99 0.05
N ALA A 82 24.34 -3.12 -0.88
CA ALA A 82 23.45 -2.09 -1.41
C ALA A 82 22.18 -2.75 -2.00
N ALA A 83 21.00 -2.20 -1.69
CA ALA A 83 19.71 -2.75 -2.14
C ALA A 83 19.65 -3.01 -3.65
N SER A 84 20.22 -2.10 -4.44
CA SER A 84 20.31 -2.19 -5.91
C SER A 84 21.11 -3.40 -6.42
N ARG A 85 22.02 -3.94 -5.59
CA ARG A 85 22.86 -5.10 -5.92
C ARG A 85 22.45 -6.37 -5.17
N TYR A 86 21.40 -6.31 -4.36
CA TYR A 86 21.01 -7.41 -3.49
C TYR A 86 20.61 -8.66 -4.29
N ALA A 87 19.90 -8.50 -5.42
CA ALA A 87 19.54 -9.60 -6.32
C ALA A 87 20.78 -10.31 -6.91
N ALA A 88 21.68 -9.54 -7.55
CA ALA A 88 22.93 -10.07 -8.09
C ALA A 88 23.85 -10.69 -7.01
N HIS A 89 23.76 -10.17 -5.78
CA HIS A 89 24.43 -10.78 -4.64
C HIS A 89 23.80 -12.13 -4.26
N LEU A 90 22.47 -12.25 -4.21
CA LEU A 90 21.78 -13.50 -3.87
C LEU A 90 22.09 -14.61 -4.88
N GLU A 91 22.17 -14.33 -6.17
CA GLU A 91 22.58 -15.31 -7.19
C GLU A 91 23.97 -15.91 -6.87
N LYS A 92 24.93 -15.05 -6.52
CA LYS A 92 26.29 -15.46 -6.16
C LYS A 92 26.38 -16.08 -4.77
N CYS A 93 25.58 -15.61 -3.82
CA CYS A 93 25.60 -16.04 -2.43
C CYS A 93 24.90 -17.39 -2.26
N LYS A 94 23.71 -17.56 -2.86
CA LYS A 94 22.99 -18.84 -2.91
C LYS A 94 23.71 -19.85 -3.80
N GLY A 95 24.22 -19.42 -4.95
CA GLY A 95 24.97 -20.28 -5.88
C GLY A 95 26.27 -20.85 -5.29
N ARG A 96 26.88 -20.20 -4.29
CA ARG A 96 28.03 -20.74 -3.54
C ARG A 96 27.65 -21.58 -2.32
N SER A 97 26.43 -21.44 -1.79
CA SER A 97 25.95 -22.25 -0.67
C SER A 97 25.45 -23.62 -1.12
N LEU A 98 24.90 -23.72 -2.34
CA LEU A 98 24.42 -24.98 -2.91
C LEU A 98 25.53 -25.99 -3.25
N SER A 99 26.81 -25.56 -3.26
CA SER A 99 27.94 -26.46 -3.53
C SER A 99 28.41 -27.30 -2.34
N ASN A 100 27.92 -27.08 -1.11
CA ASN A 100 28.43 -27.82 0.07
C ASN A 100 27.40 -28.59 0.89
N ALA A 101 26.09 -28.30 0.85
CA ALA A 101 25.08 -29.12 1.51
C ALA A 101 23.68 -28.64 1.15
N THR A 102 22.75 -29.58 1.00
CA THR A 102 21.30 -29.40 0.91
C THR A 102 20.74 -29.09 -0.48
N SER A 103 20.10 -30.12 -1.04
CA SER A 103 19.27 -30.12 -2.22
C SER A 103 18.11 -29.13 -2.08
N TYR A 104 17.73 -28.52 -3.19
CA TYR A 104 16.52 -27.71 -3.37
C TYR A 104 15.20 -28.40 -2.93
N SER A 105 15.22 -29.71 -2.60
CA SER A 105 14.03 -30.42 -2.12
C SER A 105 13.58 -30.00 -0.71
N THR A 106 14.50 -29.64 0.18
CA THR A 106 14.15 -29.33 1.59
C THR A 106 13.50 -27.95 1.81
N LEU A 107 13.28 -27.15 0.76
CA LEU A 107 12.57 -25.86 0.89
C LEU A 107 11.07 -25.94 0.56
N PHE A 108 10.58 -27.12 0.18
CA PHE A 108 9.16 -27.37 -0.09
C PHE A 108 8.58 -28.51 0.75
N GLU A 109 9.37 -29.13 1.62
CA GLU A 109 8.96 -30.29 2.42
C GLU A 109 8.34 -29.92 3.79
N ASP A 110 8.46 -28.67 4.26
CA ASP A 110 7.96 -28.25 5.59
C ASP A 110 6.51 -27.71 5.60
N ASP A 111 5.82 -27.59 4.46
CA ASP A 111 4.45 -27.04 4.41
C ASP A 111 3.32 -28.10 4.49
N ASN A 112 3.63 -29.39 4.75
CA ASN A 112 2.63 -30.48 4.74
C ASN A 112 2.57 -31.35 6.00
N ALA A 113 3.11 -30.91 7.16
CA ALA A 113 3.29 -31.79 8.32
C ALA A 113 2.37 -31.56 9.54
N ASP A 114 1.39 -30.65 9.51
CA ASP A 114 0.52 -30.39 10.67
C ASP A 114 -0.99 -30.34 10.29
N GLU A 115 -1.56 -31.48 9.91
CA GLU A 115 -3.03 -31.69 9.84
C GLU A 115 -3.37 -33.15 10.18
N GLU A 116 -3.27 -33.56 11.46
CA GLU A 116 -3.87 -34.81 12.00
C GLU A 116 -3.87 -34.78 13.55
N ASP A 117 -4.99 -34.33 14.15
CA ASP A 117 -5.68 -34.84 15.36
C ASP A 117 -6.74 -33.85 15.89
#